data_AF-A0A6V7IL82-F1
#
_entry.id   AF-A0A6V7IL82-F1
#
_cell.length_a   1.000
_cell.length_b   1.000
_cell.length_c   1.000
_cell.angle_alpha   90.00
_cell.angle_beta   90.00
_cell.angle_gamma   90.00
#
_symmetry.space_group_name_H-M   'P 1'
#
loop_
_entity.id
_entity.type
_entity.pdbx_description
1 polymer ?
#
loop_
_entity_poly.entity_id
_entity_poly.type
_entity_poly.pdbx_seq_one_letter_code
_entity_poly.pdbx_strand_id
1 'polypeptide(L)' 'SVAELLPVLSSLVTHFVVPDPNFVHNDYFFNENIRKMYGNKVLELMEKYNL' A
#
# COMPACT_ATOMS: atom_id res chain seq x y z
N SER A 1 14.75 5.95 -4.84
CA SER A 1 14.30 4.81 -4.02
C SER A 1 13.00 5.18 -3.30
N VAL A 2 12.22 4.24 -2.77
CA VAL A 2 11.02 4.58 -1.96
C VAL A 2 11.39 5.45 -0.76
N ALA A 3 12.53 5.19 -0.12
CA ALA A 3 13.02 5.96 1.02
C ALA A 3 13.27 7.45 0.68
N GLU A 4 13.66 7.76 -0.55
CA GLU A 4 13.85 9.14 -1.02
C GLU A 4 12.52 9.83 -1.37
N LEU A 5 11.49 9.06 -1.73
CA LEU A 5 10.18 9.56 -2.14
C LEU A 5 9.26 9.90 -0.95
N LEU A 6 9.27 9.08 0.10
CA LEU A 6 8.39 9.29 1.26
C LEU A 6 8.49 10.69 1.90
N PRO A 7 9.68 11.26 2.14
CA PRO A 7 9.78 12.56 2.82
C PRO A 7 9.33 13.75 1.95
N VAL A 8 9.24 13.60 0.62
CA VAL A 8 8.80 14.69 -0.27
C VAL A 8 7.28 14.74 -0.48
N LEU A 9 6.55 13.72 -0.02
CA LEU A 9 5.09 13.66 -0.13
C LEU A 9 4.44 14.40 1.06
N SER A 10 4.19 15.70 0.88
CA SER A 10 3.63 16.59 1.91
C SER A 10 2.29 16.15 2.50
N SER A 11 1.53 15.35 1.75
CA SER A 11 0.19 14.87 2.14
C SER A 11 0.13 13.34 2.24
N LEU A 12 1.25 12.69 2.56
CA LEU A 12 1.29 11.24 2.74
C LEU A 12 0.45 10.82 3.96
N VAL A 13 -0.69 10.19 3.70
CA VAL A 13 -1.62 9.75 4.75
C VAL A 13 -1.21 8.40 5.35
N THR A 14 -0.60 7.54 4.55
CA THR A 14 -0.12 6.23 5.00
C THR A 14 0.99 5.71 4.09
N HIS A 15 1.81 4.79 4.60
CA HIS A 15 2.77 4.02 3.85
C HIS A 15 2.77 2.59 4.38
N PHE A 16 2.70 1.61 3.48
CA PHE A 16 2.67 0.18 3.80
C PHE A 16 3.73 -0.54 2.96
N VAL A 17 4.54 -1.35 3.64
CA VAL A 17 5.52 -2.23 3.01
C VAL A 17 5.01 -3.66 3.11
N VAL A 18 4.95 -4.35 1.97
CA VAL A 18 4.57 -5.77 1.95
C VAL A 18 5.68 -6.57 2.66
N PRO A 19 5.38 -7.34 3.71
CA PRO A 19 6.37 -8.10 4.46
C PRO A 19 6.75 -9.41 3.75
N ASP A 20 7.03 -9.35 2.46
CA ASP A 20 7.50 -10.46 1.64
C ASP A 20 8.74 -10.02 0.84
N PRO A 21 9.94 -10.56 1.13
CA PRO A 21 11.17 -10.16 0.47
C PRO A 21 11.25 -10.57 -1.00
N ASN A 22 10.41 -11.51 -1.45
CA ASN A 22 10.33 -11.92 -2.85
C ASN A 22 9.26 -11.16 -3.63
N PHE A 23 8.59 -10.21 -2.98
CA PHE A 23 7.51 -9.45 -3.58
C PHE A 23 8.06 -8.54 -4.68
N VAL A 24 7.61 -8.77 -5.91
CA VAL A 24 8.02 -8.03 -7.10
C VAL A 24 6.88 -7.16 -7.63
N HIS A 25 7.21 -6.25 -8.54
CA HIS A 25 6.24 -5.30 -9.09
C HIS A 25 4.97 -5.93 -9.68
N ASN A 26 5.09 -7.09 -10.32
CA ASN A 26 3.96 -7.80 -10.93
C ASN A 26 2.98 -8.39 -9.89
N ASP A 27 3.44 -8.62 -8.66
CA ASP A 27 2.60 -9.21 -7.61
C ASP A 27 1.48 -8.26 -7.18
N TYR A 28 1.62 -6.94 -7.36
CA TYR A 28 0.53 -5.99 -7.13
C TYR A 28 -0.72 -6.28 -7.97
N PHE A 29 -0.56 -6.91 -9.13
CA PHE A 29 -1.66 -7.17 -10.07
C PHE A 29 -2.13 -8.63 -10.01
N PHE A 30 -1.20 -9.57 -9.87
CA PHE A 30 -1.48 -11.00 -10.06
C PHE A 30 -1.48 -11.81 -8.76
N ASN A 31 -1.00 -11.27 -7.63
CA ASN A 31 -1.02 -11.98 -6.36
C ASN A 31 -2.37 -11.77 -5.64
N GLU A 32 -3.21 -12.81 -5.64
CA GLU A 32 -4.55 -12.76 -5.07
C GLU A 32 -4.59 -12.41 -3.58
N ASN A 33 -3.58 -12.83 -2.82
CA ASN A 33 -3.50 -12.55 -1.38
C ASN A 33 -3.22 -11.07 -1.13
N ILE A 34 -2.37 -10.47 -1.96
CA ILE A 34 -1.98 -9.07 -1.85
C ILE A 34 -3.14 -8.16 -2.22
N ARG A 35 -3.95 -8.54 -3.23
CA ARG A 35 -5.18 -7.82 -3.57
C ARG A 35 -6.14 -7.75 -2.38
N LYS A 36 -6.26 -8.83 -1.59
CA LYS A 36 -7.08 -8.84 -0.37
C LYS A 36 -6.47 -7.94 0.71
N MET A 37 -5.15 -8.02 0.95
CA MET A 37 -4.48 -7.22 1.97
C MET A 37 -4.57 -5.71 1.70
N TYR A 38 -4.21 -5.27 0.49
CA TYR A 38 -4.31 -3.85 0.13
C TYR A 38 -5.77 -3.40 0.07
N GLY A 39 -6.68 -4.24 -0.46
CA GLY A 39 -8.10 -3.96 -0.50
C GLY A 39 -8.70 -3.65 0.87
N ASN A 40 -8.43 -4.51 1.87
CA ASN A 40 -8.88 -4.26 3.25
C ASN A 40 -8.29 -2.96 3.80
N LYS A 41 -7.01 -2.67 3.52
CA LYS A 41 -6.37 -1.45 4.00
C LYS A 41 -6.96 -0.19 3.38
N VAL A 42 -7.31 -0.24 2.09
CA VAL A 42 -8.01 0.85 1.40
C VAL A 42 -9.39 1.07 2.01
N LEU A 43 -10.16 0.01 2.25
CA LEU A 43 -11.48 0.11 2.87
C LEU A 43 -11.39 0.74 4.26
N GLU A 44 -10.46 0.31 5.10
CA GLU A 44 -10.20 0.94 6.41
C GLU A 44 -9.92 2.45 6.30
N LEU A 45 -9.16 2.86 5.29
CA LEU A 45 -8.84 4.28 5.07
C LEU A 45 -10.06 5.04 4.56
N MET A 46 -10.85 4.47 3.65
CA MET A 46 -12.09 5.09 3.18
C MET A 46 -13.06 5.31 4.34
N GLU A 47 -13.28 4.29 5.17
CA GLU A 47 -14.10 4.39 6.38
C GLU A 47 -13.57 5.44 7.36
N LYS A 48 -12.25 5.44 7.62
CA LYS A 48 -11.62 6.43 8.51
C LYS A 48 -11.83 7.88 8.06
N TYR A 49 -11.83 8.12 6.75
CA TYR A 49 -11.95 9.46 6.16
C TYR A 49 -13.35 9.79 5.64
N ASN A 50 -14.35 8.94 5.88
CA ASN A 50 -15.73 9.09 5.36
C ASN A 50 -15.78 9.33 3.83
N LEU A 51 -15.01 8.56 3.06
CA LEU A 51 -15.00 8.60 1.58
C LEU A 51 -15.97 7.60 0.95
#